data_AF-A0A4U0F3N4-F1
#
_entry.id   AF-A0A4U0F3N4-F1
#
_cell.length_a   1.000
_cell.length_b   1.000
_cell.length_c   1.000
_cell.angle_alpha   90.00
_cell.angle_beta   90.00
_cell.angle_gamma   90.00
#
_symmetry.space_group_name_H-M   'P 1'
#
loop_
_entity.id
_entity.type
_entity.pdbx_description
1 polymer ?
#
loop_
_entity_poly.entity_id
_entity_poly.type
_entity_poly.pdbx_seq_one_letter_code
_entity_poly.pdbx_strand_id
1 'polypeptide(L)'
;MSKKRTLKIILWSARILGALVIIFLLMMTIGELFTDSNITAISTSDAIALLLFPGTIILGLLLAFKWKGLGGLITVGGMICLHIIRPDLASSVLISAFAIPGLLYIIYSVWSKN
;
A
#
# COMPACT_ATOMS: atom_id res chain seq x y z
N MET A 1 29.66 -3.89 2.03
CA MET A 1 28.88 -2.68 1.65
C MET A 1 28.55 -1.90 2.93
N SER A 2 28.77 -0.58 2.99
CA SER A 2 28.54 0.20 4.23
C SER A 2 27.05 0.24 4.60
N LYS A 3 26.71 0.05 5.89
CA LYS A 3 25.34 0.10 6.43
C LYS A 3 24.56 1.33 5.95
N LYS A 4 25.22 2.50 5.91
CA LYS A 4 24.63 3.76 5.42
C LYS A 4 24.24 3.71 3.94
N ARG A 5 25.03 3.03 3.10
CA ARG A 5 24.75 2.88 1.66
C ARG A 5 23.54 1.97 1.43
N THR A 6 23.45 0.87 2.17
CA THR A 6 22.32 -0.07 2.08
C THR A 6 21.00 0.59 2.51
N LEU A 7 20.98 1.29 3.65
CA LEU A 7 19.79 2.02 4.11
C LEU A 7 19.33 3.07 3.11
N LYS A 8 20.28 3.77 2.46
CA LYS A 8 19.96 4.78 1.44
C LYS A 8 19.29 4.15 0.22
N ILE A 9 19.76 2.99 -0.23
CA ILE A 9 19.17 2.25 -1.34
C ILE A 9 17.75 1.80 -0.99
N ILE A 10 17.56 1.16 0.18
CA ILE A 10 16.23 0.69 0.62
C ILE A 10 15.23 1.86 0.64
N LEU A 11 15.63 3.01 1.21
CA LEU A 11 14.74 4.17 1.28
C LEU A 11 14.38 4.72 -0.10
N TRP A 12 15.36 4.83 -1.00
CA TRP A 12 15.13 5.33 -2.35
C TRP A 12 14.26 4.37 -3.16
N SER A 13 14.50 3.07 -3.07
CA SER A 13 13.64 2.04 -3.65
C SER A 13 12.22 2.15 -3.11
N ALA A 14 12.03 2.24 -1.79
CA ALA A 14 10.71 2.39 -1.17
C ALA A 14 9.97 3.64 -1.65
N ARG A 15 10.68 4.76 -1.83
CA ARG A 15 10.10 6.02 -2.31
C ARG A 15 9.66 5.96 -3.76
N ILE A 16 10.53 5.47 -4.65
CA ILE A 16 10.21 5.36 -6.08
C ILE A 16 9.06 4.38 -6.28
N LEU A 17 9.15 3.19 -5.68
CA LEU A 17 8.13 2.16 -5.79
C LEU A 17 6.81 2.63 -5.16
N GLY A 18 6.87 3.26 -3.98
CA GLY A 18 5.69 3.79 -3.30
C GLY A 18 5.00 4.91 -4.08
N ALA A 19 5.75 5.83 -4.67
CA ALA A 19 5.19 6.87 -5.53
C ALA A 19 4.51 6.29 -6.78
N LEU A 20 5.15 5.30 -7.43
CA LEU A 20 4.58 4.61 -8.58
C LEU A 20 3.25 3.92 -8.21
N VAL A 21 3.22 3.21 -7.08
CA VAL A 21 2.02 2.56 -6.56
C VAL A 21 0.92 3.57 -6.26
N ILE A 22 1.23 4.69 -5.60
CA ILE A 22 0.25 5.74 -5.31
C ILE A 22 -0.37 6.27 -6.61
N ILE A 23 0.45 6.64 -7.60
CA ILE A 23 -0.03 7.18 -8.88
C ILE A 23 -0.92 6.16 -9.59
N PHE A 24 -0.46 4.92 -9.68
CA PHE A 24 -1.21 3.84 -10.32
C PHE A 24 -2.57 3.60 -9.65
N LEU A 25 -2.59 3.48 -8.32
CA LEU A 25 -3.83 3.23 -7.57
C LEU A 25 -4.78 4.43 -7.61
N LEU A 26 -4.27 5.67 -7.61
CA LEU A 26 -5.10 6.85 -7.81
C LEU A 26 -5.73 6.85 -9.20
N MET A 27 -4.96 6.58 -10.26
CA MET A 27 -5.52 6.49 -11.62
C MET A 27 -6.61 5.41 -11.71
N MET A 28 -6.36 4.24 -11.12
CA MET A 28 -7.35 3.14 -11.10
C MET A 28 -8.62 3.53 -10.35
N THR A 29 -8.49 4.09 -9.15
CA THR A 29 -9.64 4.50 -8.31
C THR A 29 -10.45 5.60 -8.97
N ILE A 30 -9.77 6.59 -9.55
CA ILE A 30 -10.40 7.70 -10.24
C ILE A 30 -11.12 7.19 -11.50
N GLY A 31 -10.51 6.30 -12.28
CA GLY A 31 -11.14 5.69 -13.46
C GLY A 31 -12.43 4.93 -13.12
N GLU A 32 -12.44 4.20 -12.01
CA GLU A 32 -13.63 3.52 -11.51
C GLU A 32 -14.75 4.51 -11.15
N LEU A 33 -14.41 5.63 -10.50
CA LEU A 33 -15.38 6.69 -10.14
C LEU A 33 -16.01 7.39 -11.35
N PHE A 34 -15.31 7.45 -12.49
CA PHE A 34 -15.81 8.06 -13.73
C PHE A 34 -16.54 7.08 -14.65
N THR A 35 -16.51 5.78 -14.34
CA THR A 35 -17.28 4.79 -15.09
C THR A 35 -18.70 4.80 -14.55
N ASP A 36 -19.70 4.98 -15.43
CA ASP A 36 -21.15 4.93 -15.13
C ASP A 36 -21.59 3.50 -14.73
N SER A 37 -20.90 2.90 -13.77
CA SER A 37 -21.33 1.69 -13.11
C SER A 37 -22.53 2.08 -12.26
N ASN A 38 -23.71 1.60 -12.67
CA ASN A 38 -24.96 1.72 -11.94
C ASN A 38 -24.67 1.59 -10.43
N ILE A 39 -25.04 2.62 -9.66
CA ILE A 39 -25.03 2.64 -8.19
C ILE A 39 -26.03 1.58 -7.71
N THR A 40 -25.68 0.33 -7.95
CA THR A 40 -26.29 -0.86 -7.39
C THR A 40 -25.70 -0.97 -5.99
N ALA A 41 -26.55 -1.30 -5.02
CA ALA A 41 -26.21 -1.29 -3.60
C ALA A 41 -24.85 -1.97 -3.35
N ILE A 42 -23.83 -1.16 -3.06
CA ILE A 42 -22.49 -1.66 -2.76
C ILE A 42 -22.63 -2.50 -1.48
N SER A 43 -22.31 -3.79 -1.58
CA SER A 43 -22.29 -4.65 -0.39
C SER A 43 -21.33 -4.06 0.63
N THR A 44 -21.65 -4.15 1.92
CA THR A 44 -20.76 -3.67 2.98
C THR A 44 -19.35 -4.29 2.87
N SER A 45 -19.25 -5.52 2.36
CA SER A 45 -17.97 -6.19 2.09
C SER A 45 -17.15 -5.53 0.99
N ASP A 46 -17.78 -4.98 -0.05
CA ASP A 46 -17.11 -4.30 -1.17
C ASP A 46 -16.65 -2.91 -0.78
N ALA A 47 -17.45 -2.19 0.02
CA ALA A 47 -17.06 -0.91 0.59
C ALA A 47 -15.83 -1.04 1.52
N ILE A 48 -15.82 -2.07 2.37
CA ILE A 48 -14.67 -2.36 3.23
C ILE A 48 -13.45 -2.75 2.40
N ALA A 49 -13.63 -3.56 1.34
CA ALA A 49 -12.55 -3.93 0.44
C ALA A 49 -11.93 -2.70 -0.23
N LEU A 50 -12.73 -1.76 -0.72
CA LEU A 50 -12.27 -0.52 -1.37
C LEU A 50 -11.50 0.39 -0.39
N LEU A 51 -11.95 0.44 0.87
CA LEU A 51 -11.27 1.19 1.93
C LEU A 51 -9.90 0.57 2.25
N LEU A 52 -9.84 -0.76 2.37
CA LEU A 52 -8.59 -1.48 2.63
C LEU A 52 -7.64 -1.43 1.42
N PHE A 53 -8.16 -1.65 0.22
CA PHE A 53 -7.44 -1.52 -1.03
C PHE A 53 -8.33 -0.87 -2.09
N PRO A 54 -7.95 0.31 -2.61
CA PRO A 54 -6.63 0.94 -2.52
C PRO A 54 -6.43 1.91 -1.34
N GLY A 55 -7.48 2.24 -0.58
CA GLY A 55 -7.46 3.37 0.38
C GLY A 55 -6.32 3.35 1.40
N THR A 56 -6.19 2.27 2.20
CA THR A 56 -5.13 2.20 3.22
C THR A 56 -3.72 2.13 2.64
N ILE A 57 -3.56 1.58 1.42
CA ILE A 57 -2.25 1.53 0.73
C ILE A 57 -1.81 2.94 0.38
N ILE A 58 -2.70 3.73 -0.24
CA ILE A 58 -2.40 5.12 -0.60
C ILE A 58 -2.09 5.94 0.67
N LEU A 59 -2.96 5.88 1.68
CA LEU A 59 -2.78 6.63 2.94
C LEU A 59 -1.50 6.22 3.68
N GLY A 60 -1.24 4.91 3.78
CA GLY A 60 -0.05 4.39 4.44
C GLY A 60 1.22 4.81 3.72
N LEU A 61 1.26 4.72 2.39
CA LEU A 61 2.42 5.12 1.60
C LEU A 61 2.65 6.64 1.65
N LEU A 62 1.60 7.46 1.57
CA LEU A 62 1.69 8.91 1.75
C LEU A 62 2.26 9.26 3.12
N LEU A 63 1.75 8.62 4.18
CA LEU A 63 2.25 8.82 5.53
C LEU A 63 3.72 8.37 5.67
N ALA A 64 4.13 7.33 4.97
CA ALA A 64 5.49 6.79 5.00
C ALA A 64 6.55 7.78 4.50
N PHE A 65 6.19 8.79 3.70
CA PHE A 65 7.14 9.83 3.28
C PHE A 65 7.69 10.63 4.47
N LYS A 66 6.84 10.93 5.46
CA LYS A 66 7.22 11.63 6.69
C LYS A 66 7.53 10.62 7.81
N TRP A 67 6.64 9.66 8.04
CA TRP A 67 6.69 8.67 9.12
C TRP A 67 6.85 7.26 8.57
N LYS A 68 8.06 6.97 8.08
CA LYS A 68 8.43 5.75 7.35
C LYS A 68 7.89 4.46 7.98
N GLY A 69 8.17 4.22 9.27
CA GLY A 69 7.71 3.02 9.96
C GLY A 69 6.19 2.93 10.11
N LEU A 70 5.54 4.00 10.56
CA LEU A 70 4.08 3.98 10.79
C LEU A 70 3.31 3.87 9.47
N GLY A 71 3.71 4.63 8.46
CA GLY A 71 3.09 4.54 7.14
C GLY A 71 3.25 3.15 6.51
N GLY A 72 4.46 2.57 6.62
CA GLY A 72 4.70 1.20 6.18
C GLY A 72 3.82 0.17 6.92
N LEU A 73 3.64 0.32 8.24
CA LEU A 73 2.74 -0.53 9.03
C LEU A 73 1.28 -0.41 8.59
N ILE A 74 0.79 0.79 8.29
CA ILE A 74 -0.56 0.98 7.78
C ILE A 74 -0.73 0.30 6.42
N THR A 75 0.25 0.45 5.52
CA THR A 75 0.22 -0.22 4.21
C THR A 75 0.19 -1.73 4.33
N VAL A 76 1.10 -2.32 5.11
CA VAL A 76 1.19 -3.78 5.27
C VAL A 76 0.01 -4.32 6.07
N GLY A 77 -0.37 -3.65 7.16
CA GLY A 77 -1.51 -4.02 7.98
C GLY A 77 -2.83 -3.97 7.22
N GLY A 78 -3.04 -2.93 6.41
CA GLY A 78 -4.19 -2.82 5.52
C GLY A 78 -4.28 -3.96 4.51
N MET A 79 -3.14 -4.36 3.93
CA MET A 79 -3.07 -5.52 3.04
C MET A 79 -3.40 -6.83 3.77
N ILE A 80 -2.86 -7.03 4.98
CA ILE A 80 -3.17 -8.23 5.79
C ILE A 80 -4.67 -8.28 6.13
N CYS A 81 -5.26 -7.15 6.55
CA CYS A 81 -6.70 -7.07 6.81
C CYS A 81 -7.53 -7.39 5.56
N LEU A 82 -7.11 -6.90 4.38
CA LEU A 82 -7.76 -7.24 3.11
C LEU A 82 -7.74 -8.75 2.88
N HIS A 83 -6.61 -9.41 3.13
CA HIS A 83 -6.48 -10.85 2.92
C HIS A 83 -7.40 -11.67 3.83
N ILE A 84 -7.64 -11.19 5.06
CA ILE A 84 -8.52 -11.84 6.02
C ILE A 84 -9.99 -11.66 5.62
N ILE A 85 -10.38 -10.46 5.20
CA ILE A 85 -11.78 -10.13 4.89
C ILE A 85 -12.18 -10.59 3.48
N ARG A 86 -11.23 -10.56 2.54
CA ARG A 86 -11.40 -10.91 1.12
C ARG A 86 -10.25 -11.80 0.63
N PRO A 87 -10.26 -13.09 1.03
CA PRO A 87 -9.23 -14.04 0.61
C PRO A 87 -9.26 -14.33 -0.90
N ASP A 88 -10.38 -14.02 -1.58
CA ASP A 88 -10.47 -14.01 -3.04
C ASP A 88 -9.45 -13.05 -3.67
N LEU A 89 -9.35 -11.82 -3.15
CA LEU A 89 -8.38 -10.82 -3.61
C LEU A 89 -6.93 -11.19 -3.19
N ALA A 90 -6.77 -11.87 -2.07
CA ALA A 90 -5.47 -12.36 -1.57
C ALA A 90 -4.77 -13.35 -2.53
N SER A 91 -5.55 -14.13 -3.28
CA SER A 91 -5.03 -15.09 -4.26
C SER A 91 -4.25 -14.40 -5.39
N SER A 92 -4.49 -13.10 -5.60
CA SER A 92 -3.75 -12.30 -6.57
C SER A 92 -2.40 -11.85 -6.00
N VAL A 93 -1.34 -12.47 -6.52
CA VAL A 93 0.05 -12.05 -6.26
C VAL A 93 0.27 -10.58 -6.60
N LEU A 94 -0.40 -10.07 -7.63
CA LEU A 94 -0.32 -8.66 -8.03
C LEU A 94 -0.86 -7.71 -6.97
N ILE A 95 -1.98 -8.06 -6.32
CA ILE A 95 -2.55 -7.24 -5.25
C ILE A 95 -1.60 -7.22 -4.06
N SER A 96 -1.11 -8.39 -3.66
CA SER A 96 -0.13 -8.54 -2.57
C SER A 96 1.15 -7.73 -2.79
N ALA A 97 1.61 -7.63 -4.05
CA ALA A 97 2.82 -6.90 -4.40
C ALA A 97 2.74 -5.39 -4.10
N PHE A 98 1.54 -4.80 -4.02
CA PHE A 98 1.38 -3.39 -3.64
C PHE A 98 1.80 -3.08 -2.19
N ALA A 99 1.95 -4.10 -1.34
CA ALA A 99 2.48 -3.92 0.01
C ALA A 99 4.02 -3.84 0.07
N ILE A 100 4.74 -4.19 -1.01
CA ILE A 100 6.21 -4.22 -1.05
C ILE A 100 6.85 -2.88 -0.64
N PRO A 101 6.44 -1.70 -1.16
CA PRO A 101 7.04 -0.44 -0.73
C PRO A 101 6.82 -0.18 0.77
N GLY A 102 5.64 -0.57 1.30
CA GLY A 102 5.34 -0.49 2.74
C GLY A 102 6.27 -1.35 3.58
N LEU A 103 6.54 -2.59 3.14
CA LEU A 103 7.50 -3.48 3.79
C LEU A 103 8.91 -2.90 3.78
N LEU A 104 9.36 -2.33 2.66
CA LEU A 104 10.66 -1.67 2.55
C LEU A 104 10.77 -0.48 3.52
N TYR A 105 9.70 0.29 3.71
CA TYR A 105 9.67 1.37 4.69
C TYR A 105 9.77 0.89 6.13
N ILE A 106 9.12 -0.23 6.48
CA ILE A 106 9.25 -0.88 7.79
C ILE A 106 10.69 -1.34 8.00
N ILE A 107 11.26 -2.09 7.04
CA ILE A 107 12.64 -2.60 7.10
C ILE A 107 13.62 -1.44 7.31
N TYR A 108 13.50 -0.37 6.51
CA TYR A 108 14.31 0.83 6.68
C TYR A 108 14.17 1.40 8.10
N SER A 109 12.94 1.53 8.60
CA SER A 109 12.68 2.14 9.90
C SER A 109 13.29 1.34 11.05
N VAL A 110 13.16 0.01 11.03
CA VAL A 110 13.73 -0.87 12.06
C VAL A 110 15.26 -0.81 12.00
N TRP A 111 15.83 -0.93 10.79
CA TRP A 111 17.26 -1.06 10.62
C TRP A 111 18.04 0.26 10.70
N SER A 112 17.34 1.39 10.62
CA SER A 112 17.90 2.72 10.90
C SER A 112 18.00 3.04 12.39
N LYS A 113 17.27 2.31 13.26
CA LYS A 113 17.22 2.53 14.71
C LYS A 113 18.22 1.65 15.48
N ASN A 114 18.59 0.49 14.93
CA ASN A 114 19.75 -0.31 15.35
C ASN A 114 21.04 0.26 14.74
#